data_AF-A0A2K4ZKS3-F1
#
_entry.id   AF-A0A2K4ZKS3-F1
#
_cell.length_a   1.000
_cell.length_b   1.000
_cell.length_c   1.000
_cell.angle_alpha   90.00
_cell.angle_beta   90.00
_cell.angle_gamma   90.00
#
_symmetry.space_group_name_H-M   'P 1'
#
loop_
_entity.id
_entity.type
_entity.pdbx_description
1 polymer ?
#
loop_
_entity_poly.entity_id
_entity_poly.type
_entity_poly.pdbx_seq_one_letter_code
_entity_poly.pdbx_strand_id
1 'polypeptide(L)'
;MKNANWIYESVFPENEEMFKKIEAALGFKLFFWQKAYIITGQFRRYGKTTAEILKELLDVTGTPIDYTKRPSSSREDFYRRETREIQERLHKAGIKTRVIFWSARDKRAYADVQQRRYRE
;
A
#
# COMPACT_ATOMS: atom_id res chain seq x y z
N MET A 1 3.69 -19.01 15.54
CA MET A 1 4.16 -18.05 14.52
C MET A 1 4.85 -18.84 13.42
N LYS A 2 4.32 -18.87 12.19
CA LYS A 2 4.99 -19.56 11.07
C LYS A 2 6.23 -18.73 10.68
N ASN A 3 7.35 -19.42 10.47
CA ASN A 3 8.70 -18.88 10.28
C ASN A 3 8.75 -17.66 9.34
N ALA A 4 9.37 -16.57 9.79
CA ALA A 4 9.60 -15.35 9.01
C ALA A 4 10.57 -15.53 7.83
N ASN A 5 10.98 -16.76 7.50
CA ASN A 5 11.99 -17.03 6.48
C ASN A 5 11.45 -16.88 5.03
N TRP A 6 10.13 -16.97 4.85
CA TRP A 6 9.47 -16.86 3.54
C TRP A 6 9.74 -15.51 2.85
N ILE A 7 9.99 -14.44 3.61
CA ILE A 7 10.31 -13.11 3.05
C ILE A 7 11.70 -13.05 2.41
N TYR A 8 12.53 -14.09 2.56
CA TYR A 8 13.87 -14.19 1.97
C TYR A 8 13.99 -15.33 0.94
N GLU A 9 13.00 -16.23 0.87
CA GLU A 9 12.96 -17.32 -0.09
C GLU A 9 12.80 -16.77 -1.52
N SER A 10 13.53 -17.33 -2.48
CA SER A 10 13.39 -17.00 -3.90
C SER A 10 12.38 -17.96 -4.53
N VAL A 11 11.45 -17.46 -5.34
CA VAL A 11 10.62 -18.31 -6.23
C VAL A 11 11.28 -18.59 -7.58
N PHE A 12 12.52 -18.09 -7.77
CA PHE A 12 13.33 -18.24 -8.97
C PHE A 12 14.55 -19.11 -8.62
N PRO A 13 14.42 -20.46 -8.63
CA PRO A 13 15.51 -21.37 -8.28
C PRO A 13 16.72 -21.22 -9.23
N GLU A 14 16.49 -20.90 -10.49
CA GLU A 14 17.52 -20.68 -11.52
C GLU A 14 18.42 -19.47 -11.24
N ASN A 15 17.99 -18.53 -10.38
CA ASN A 15 18.74 -17.32 -10.03
C ASN A 15 19.30 -17.34 -8.60
N GLU A 16 19.13 -18.43 -7.85
CA GLU A 16 19.49 -18.48 -6.43
C GLU A 16 20.98 -18.23 -6.19
N GLU A 17 21.84 -18.79 -7.03
CA GLU A 17 23.30 -18.63 -6.93
C GLU A 17 23.74 -17.18 -7.20
N MET A 18 23.07 -16.49 -8.14
CA MET A 18 23.29 -15.07 -8.38
C MET A 18 22.93 -14.24 -7.14
N PHE A 19 21.77 -14.53 -6.52
CA PHE A 19 21.36 -13.83 -5.30
C PHE A 19 22.30 -14.11 -4.12
N LYS A 20 22.77 -15.35 -3.92
CA LYS A 20 23.75 -15.66 -2.86
C LYS A 20 25.03 -14.84 -2.99
N LYS A 21 25.56 -14.70 -4.21
CA LYS A 21 26.75 -13.88 -4.48
C LYS A 21 26.52 -12.40 -4.18
N ILE A 22 25.36 -11.87 -4.59
CA ILE A 22 24.98 -10.48 -4.31
C ILE A 22 24.82 -10.24 -2.81
N GLU A 23 24.09 -11.12 -2.11
CA GLU A 23 23.87 -11.02 -0.66
C GLU A 23 25.18 -11.11 0.13
N ALA A 24 26.09 -12.00 -0.27
CA ALA A 24 27.42 -12.12 0.33
C ALA A 24 28.27 -10.86 0.10
N ALA A 25 28.22 -10.27 -1.10
CA ALA A 25 28.93 -9.04 -1.41
C ALA A 25 28.37 -7.82 -0.66
N LEU A 26 27.06 -7.77 -0.44
CA LEU A 26 26.38 -6.67 0.25
C LEU A 26 26.38 -6.83 1.78
N GLY A 27 26.60 -8.03 2.30
CA GLY A 27 26.55 -8.34 3.73
C GLY A 27 25.13 -8.42 4.31
N PHE A 28 24.09 -8.49 3.47
CA PHE A 28 22.70 -8.64 3.90
C PHE A 28 21.87 -9.45 2.90
N LYS A 29 20.79 -10.06 3.40
CA LYS A 29 19.85 -10.83 2.56
C LYS A 29 18.88 -9.91 1.83
N LEU A 30 18.64 -10.20 0.56
CA LEU A 30 17.61 -9.55 -0.24
C LEU A 30 16.24 -10.14 0.14
N PHE A 31 15.25 -9.27 0.27
CA PHE A 31 13.87 -9.70 0.42
C PHE A 31 13.34 -10.32 -0.88
N PHE A 32 12.39 -11.24 -0.77
CA PHE A 32 11.72 -11.92 -1.86
C PHE A 32 11.25 -10.95 -2.96
N TRP A 33 10.71 -9.80 -2.56
CA TRP A 33 10.26 -8.77 -3.50
C TRP A 33 11.39 -8.06 -4.25
N GLN A 34 12.56 -7.90 -3.64
CA GLN A 34 13.73 -7.35 -4.32
C GLN A 34 14.25 -8.36 -5.36
N LYS A 35 14.33 -9.64 -4.99
CA LYS A 35 14.70 -10.73 -5.89
C LYS A 35 13.77 -10.79 -7.10
N ALA A 36 12.47 -10.76 -6.84
CA ALA A 36 11.46 -10.79 -7.89
C ALA A 36 11.48 -9.55 -8.80
N TYR A 37 11.83 -8.36 -8.28
CA TYR A 37 12.03 -7.16 -9.11
C TYR A 37 13.19 -7.31 -10.09
N ILE A 38 14.32 -7.83 -9.59
CA ILE A 38 15.55 -8.00 -10.37
C ILE A 38 15.32 -8.92 -11.57
N ILE A 39 14.54 -10.00 -11.40
CA ILE A 39 14.28 -10.96 -12.49
C ILE A 39 13.23 -10.45 -13.47
N THR A 40 12.09 -10.01 -12.97
CA THR A 40 10.91 -9.77 -13.82
C THR A 40 10.84 -8.34 -14.34
N GLY A 41 11.59 -7.41 -13.74
CA GLY A 41 11.38 -5.96 -13.89
C GLY A 41 10.01 -5.48 -13.39
N GLN A 42 9.19 -6.39 -12.85
CA GLN A 42 7.78 -6.20 -12.53
C GLN A 42 7.52 -6.65 -11.09
N PHE A 43 8.01 -5.84 -10.15
CA PHE A 43 7.70 -6.01 -8.73
C PHE A 43 7.31 -4.69 -8.07
N ARG A 44 6.44 -3.95 -8.75
CA ARG A 44 5.82 -2.75 -8.17
C ARG A 44 4.68 -3.06 -7.20
N ARG A 45 4.16 -4.29 -7.19
CA ARG A 45 2.77 -4.50 -6.77
C ARG A 45 2.48 -4.64 -5.28
N TYR A 46 3.43 -4.91 -4.37
CA TYR A 46 3.01 -5.09 -2.96
C TYR A 46 3.95 -4.59 -1.86
N GLY A 47 5.24 -4.33 -2.13
CA GLY A 47 6.12 -3.80 -1.07
C GLY A 47 5.93 -2.29 -0.88
N LYS A 48 6.46 -1.52 -1.84
CA LYS A 48 6.45 -0.05 -1.78
C LYS A 48 5.04 0.54 -1.86
N THR A 49 4.24 0.13 -2.86
CA THR A 49 2.89 0.65 -3.06
C THR A 49 1.99 0.42 -1.84
N THR A 50 1.98 -0.79 -1.29
CA THR A 50 1.21 -1.09 -0.06
C THR A 50 1.74 -0.31 1.13
N ALA A 51 3.07 -0.16 1.28
CA ALA A 51 3.64 0.65 2.36
C ALA A 51 3.28 2.15 2.23
N GLU A 52 3.29 2.70 1.02
CA GLU A 52 2.85 4.08 0.73
C GLU A 52 1.36 4.25 1.07
N ILE A 53 0.51 3.33 0.61
CA ILE A 53 -0.93 3.32 0.91
C ILE A 53 -1.18 3.21 2.42
N LEU A 54 -0.50 2.30 3.11
CA LEU A 54 -0.65 2.13 4.56
C LEU A 54 -0.19 3.38 5.30
N LYS A 55 0.93 4.00 4.89
CA LYS A 55 1.40 5.25 5.48
C LYS A 55 0.35 6.37 5.33
N GLU A 56 -0.28 6.49 4.17
CA GLU A 56 -1.36 7.46 3.93
C GLU A 56 -2.63 7.15 4.74
N LEU A 57 -3.06 5.88 4.77
CA LEU A 57 -4.27 5.44 5.45
C LEU A 57 -4.15 5.48 6.98
N LEU A 58 -2.97 5.24 7.54
CA LEU A 58 -2.76 5.23 8.98
C LEU A 58 -2.54 6.64 9.57
N ASP A 59 -2.37 7.66 8.72
CA ASP A 59 -2.41 9.07 9.11
C ASP A 59 -3.86 9.53 9.32
N VAL A 60 -4.53 8.98 10.34
CA VAL A 60 -5.98 9.15 10.60
C VAL A 60 -6.36 10.61 10.84
N THR A 61 -5.45 11.40 11.41
CA THR A 61 -5.65 12.83 11.68
C THR A 61 -5.31 13.73 10.50
N GLY A 62 -4.73 13.18 9.43
CA GLY A 62 -4.36 13.93 8.25
C GLY A 62 -5.56 14.45 7.45
N THR A 63 -5.32 15.50 6.65
CA THR A 63 -6.34 16.09 5.75
C THR A 63 -7.00 15.02 4.87
N PRO A 64 -8.33 14.95 4.75
CA PRO A 64 -8.98 13.95 3.92
C PRO A 64 -8.42 13.88 2.49
N ILE A 65 -8.25 12.66 1.97
CA ILE A 65 -7.76 12.44 0.60
C ILE A 65 -8.94 12.57 -0.36
N ASP A 66 -8.80 13.37 -1.41
CA ASP A 66 -9.85 13.58 -2.41
C ASP A 66 -9.57 12.79 -3.70
N TYR A 67 -10.26 11.65 -3.86
CA TYR A 67 -10.23 10.83 -5.07
C TYR A 67 -11.50 10.97 -5.92
N THR A 68 -12.26 12.05 -5.72
CA THR A 68 -13.50 12.31 -6.48
C THR A 68 -13.24 12.67 -7.94
N LYS A 69 -12.06 13.24 -8.24
CA LYS A 69 -11.63 13.55 -9.61
C LYS A 69 -11.16 12.29 -10.34
N ARG A 70 -11.37 12.20 -11.66
CA ARG A 70 -10.87 11.09 -12.47
C ARG A 70 -9.34 10.96 -12.34
N PRO A 71 -8.78 9.74 -12.24
CA PRO A 71 -7.33 9.55 -12.28
C PRO A 71 -6.74 10.06 -13.59
N SER A 72 -5.55 10.66 -13.50
CA SER A 72 -4.80 11.23 -14.63
C SER A 72 -3.99 10.19 -15.42
N SER A 73 -3.79 9.00 -14.85
CA SER A 73 -3.01 7.93 -15.47
C SER A 73 -3.48 6.54 -15.03
N SER A 74 -3.16 5.50 -15.81
CA SER A 74 -3.40 4.10 -15.43
C SER A 74 -2.68 3.71 -14.14
N ARG A 75 -1.54 4.35 -13.85
CA ARG A 75 -0.79 4.13 -12.61
C ARG A 75 -1.53 4.67 -11.40
N GLU A 76 -2.09 5.87 -11.51
CA GLU A 76 -2.90 6.47 -10.46
C GLU A 76 -4.21 5.69 -10.26
N ASP A 77 -4.85 5.26 -11.34
CA ASP A 77 -6.05 4.41 -11.27
C ASP A 77 -5.77 3.08 -10.55
N PHE A 78 -4.65 2.43 -10.86
CA PHE A 78 -4.21 1.24 -10.15
C PHE A 78 -3.97 1.54 -8.66
N TYR A 79 -3.23 2.60 -8.32
CA TYR A 79 -2.96 2.99 -6.93
C TYR A 79 -4.25 3.18 -6.14
N ARG A 80 -5.22 3.93 -6.70
CA ARG A 80 -6.50 4.20 -6.05
C ARG A 80 -7.33 2.93 -5.83
N ARG A 81 -7.31 1.96 -6.75
CA ARG A 81 -7.97 0.66 -6.57
C ARG A 81 -7.35 -0.13 -5.41
N GLU A 82 -6.02 -0.21 -5.37
CA GLU A 82 -5.31 -0.86 -4.26
C GLU A 82 -5.60 -0.16 -2.92
N THR A 83 -5.61 1.18 -2.90
CA THR A 83 -5.96 1.96 -1.70
C THR A 83 -7.35 1.61 -1.19
N ARG A 84 -8.32 1.49 -2.09
CA ARG A 84 -9.69 1.12 -1.73
C ARG A 84 -9.77 -0.28 -1.13
N GLU A 85 -9.16 -1.26 -1.78
CA GLU A 85 -9.17 -2.65 -1.30
C GLU A 85 -8.49 -2.79 0.07
N ILE A 86 -7.35 -2.12 0.26
CA ILE A 86 -6.64 -2.11 1.54
C ILE A 86 -7.49 -1.41 2.62
N GLN A 87 -8.06 -0.25 2.32
CA GLN A 87 -8.92 0.48 3.25
C GLN A 87 -10.13 -0.37 3.69
N GLU A 88 -10.80 -1.04 2.75
CA GLU A 88 -11.93 -1.92 3.06
C GLU A 88 -11.52 -3.09 3.97
N ARG A 89 -10.34 -3.68 3.76
CA ARG A 89 -9.80 -4.73 4.64
C ARG A 89 -9.48 -4.21 6.04
N LEU A 90 -8.88 -3.02 6.14
CA LEU A 90 -8.60 -2.38 7.43
C LEU A 90 -9.87 -2.07 8.21
N HIS A 91 -10.89 -1.50 7.55
CA HIS A 91 -12.19 -1.23 8.16
C HIS A 91 -12.88 -2.51 8.64
N LYS A 92 -12.85 -3.60 7.86
CA LYS A 92 -13.37 -4.92 8.27
C LYS A 92 -12.66 -5.45 9.52
N ALA A 93 -11.39 -5.13 9.70
CA ALA A 93 -10.61 -5.47 10.90
C ALA A 93 -10.79 -4.48 12.07
N GLY A 94 -11.66 -3.48 11.94
CA GLY A 94 -11.89 -2.45 12.97
C GLY A 94 -10.77 -1.40 13.07
N ILE A 95 -9.84 -1.37 12.11
CA ILE A 95 -8.74 -0.40 12.08
C ILE A 95 -9.26 0.89 11.45
N LYS A 96 -9.19 1.99 12.20
CA LYS A 96 -9.55 3.33 11.70
C LYS A 96 -8.52 3.76 10.66
N THR A 97 -9.00 4.37 9.58
CA THR A 97 -8.15 4.94 8.53
C THR A 97 -8.47 6.40 8.29
N ARG A 98 -7.54 7.12 7.66
CA ARG A 98 -7.73 8.47 7.14
C ARG A 98 -8.95 8.52 6.23
N VAL A 99 -9.71 9.60 6.34
CA VAL A 99 -10.90 9.79 5.51
C VAL A 99 -10.51 9.95 4.05
N ILE A 100 -11.15 9.18 3.17
CA ILE A 100 -11.01 9.28 1.71
C ILE A 100 -12.37 9.58 1.10
N PHE A 101 -12.41 10.57 0.21
CA PHE A 101 -13.58 10.86 -0.60
C PHE A 101 -13.50 10.11 -1.92
N TRP A 102 -14.28 9.04 -2.04
CA TRP A 102 -14.42 8.27 -3.28
C TRP A 102 -15.46 8.89 -4.21
N SER A 103 -16.38 9.68 -3.66
CA SER A 103 -17.44 10.36 -4.37
C SER A 103 -17.71 11.76 -3.81
N ALA A 104 -18.38 12.60 -4.61
CA ALA A 104 -18.85 13.89 -4.14
C ALA A 104 -19.83 13.77 -2.96
N ARG A 105 -20.52 12.63 -2.83
CA ARG A 105 -21.39 12.33 -1.69
C ARG A 105 -20.60 12.20 -0.39
N ASP A 106 -19.46 11.50 -0.42
CA ASP A 106 -18.61 11.32 0.77
C ASP A 106 -18.09 12.65 1.27
N LYS A 107 -17.69 13.52 0.34
CA LYS A 107 -17.20 14.87 0.64
C LYS A 107 -18.29 15.73 1.31
N ARG A 108 -19.52 15.67 0.82
CA ARG A 108 -20.67 16.36 1.45
C ARG A 108 -20.99 15.81 2.83
N ALA A 109 -21.09 14.48 2.97
CA ALA A 109 -21.36 13.84 4.25
C ALA A 109 -20.32 14.20 5.32
N TYR A 110 -19.04 14.27 4.93
CA TYR A 110 -17.98 14.72 5.83
C TYR A 110 -18.16 16.18 6.26
N ALA A 111 -18.47 17.09 5.32
CA ALA A 111 -18.72 18.50 5.66
C ALA A 111 -19.88 18.67 6.64
N ASP A 112 -20.98 17.93 6.46
CA ASP A 112 -22.14 17.96 7.35
C ASP A 112 -21.78 17.50 8.77
N VAL A 113 -20.97 16.43 8.89
CA VAL A 113 -20.49 15.93 10.19
C VAL A 113 -19.59 16.95 10.88
N GLN A 114 -18.68 17.59 10.14
CA GLN A 114 -17.83 18.64 10.71
C GLN A 114 -18.66 19.83 11.19
N GLN A 115 -19.62 20.30 10.40
CA GLN A 115 -20.49 21.41 10.79
C GLN A 115 -21.30 21.14 12.05
N ARG A 116 -21.76 19.91 12.27
CA ARG A 116 -22.45 19.52 13.52
C ARG A 116 -21.50 19.57 14.72
N ARG A 117 -20.29 19.04 14.58
CA ARG A 117 -19.26 19.08 15.64
C ARG A 117 -18.84 20.49 16.05
N TYR A 118 -18.89 21.46 15.14
CA TYR A 118 -18.57 22.87 15.46
C TYR A 118 -19.72 23.62 16.15
N ARG A 119 -20.94 23.06 16.15
CA ARG A 119 -22.13 23.68 16.77
C ARG A 119 -22.42 23.16 18.18
N GLU A 120 -21.71 22.12 18.61
CA GLU A 120 -21.73 21.53 19.96
C GLU A 120 -20.56 22.07 20.78
#